data_AF-A0A1M6AXH1-F1
#
_entry.id   AF-A0A1M6AXH1-F1
#
_cell.length_a   1.000
_cell.length_b   1.000
_cell.length_c   1.000
_cell.angle_alpha   90.00
_cell.angle_beta   90.00
_cell.angle_gamma   90.00
#
_symmetry.space_group_name_H-M   'P 1'
#
loop_
_entity.id
_entity.type
_entity.pdbx_description
1 polymer ?
#
loop_
_entity_poly.entity_id
_entity_poly.type
_entity_poly.pdbx_seq_one_letter_code
_entity_poly.pdbx_strand_id
1 'polypeptide(L)'
;MIVGFSALGVNLPIHGVSVKYDAAAMAPIVQSLVHQTAELFSPDTLSSPLSLAISDSFIGEAYGLPTPAGLEALRMLAQVEWILIDPVYTSKAMAWLIDAIKSGTFTSDQRILFLHTGGSSSLFGYSDLVLPDQ
;
A
#
# COMPACT_ATOMS: atom_id res chain seq x y z
N MET A 1 -3.42 -11.14 -5.87
CA MET A 1 -4.69 -10.48 -5.51
C MET A 1 -5.45 -10.00 -6.74
N ILE A 2 -4.89 -9.09 -7.55
CA ILE A 2 -5.54 -8.52 -8.75
C ILE A 2 -6.15 -9.60 -9.66
N VAL A 3 -5.34 -10.57 -10.12
CA VAL A 3 -5.80 -11.68 -10.96
C VAL A 3 -6.87 -12.53 -10.26
N GLY A 4 -6.73 -12.78 -8.97
CA GLY A 4 -7.69 -13.55 -8.19
C GLY A 4 -9.06 -12.87 -8.10
N PHE A 5 -9.12 -11.55 -7.90
CA PHE A 5 -10.39 -10.82 -7.93
C PHE A 5 -11.03 -10.83 -9.31
N SER A 6 -10.23 -10.66 -10.37
CA SER A 6 -10.71 -10.79 -11.75
C SER A 6 -11.28 -12.19 -12.03
N ALA A 7 -10.57 -13.24 -11.62
CA ALA A 7 -11.01 -14.63 -11.78
C ALA A 7 -12.32 -14.93 -11.03
N LEU A 8 -12.58 -14.24 -9.92
CA LEU A 8 -13.80 -14.36 -9.13
C LEU A 8 -14.93 -13.44 -9.60
N GLY A 9 -14.71 -12.63 -10.66
CA GLY A 9 -15.66 -11.62 -11.10
C GLY A 9 -15.88 -10.49 -10.09
N VAL A 10 -14.95 -10.30 -9.14
CA VAL A 10 -15.02 -9.26 -8.11
C VAL A 10 -14.41 -7.99 -8.66
N ASN A 11 -15.23 -6.97 -8.88
CA ASN A 11 -14.78 -5.64 -9.26
C ASN A 11 -14.56 -4.77 -8.01
N LEU A 12 -13.38 -4.91 -7.39
CA LEU A 12 -12.96 -4.10 -6.25
C LEU A 12 -11.88 -3.10 -6.70
N PRO A 13 -12.05 -1.78 -6.50
CA PRO A 13 -10.99 -0.81 -6.72
C PRO A 13 -9.77 -1.09 -5.83
N ILE A 14 -8.59 -1.12 -6.43
CA ILE A 14 -7.32 -1.36 -5.74
C ILE A 14 -6.48 -0.10 -5.81
N HIS A 15 -6.01 0.36 -4.65
CA HIS A 15 -4.99 1.41 -4.56
C HIS A 15 -3.67 0.77 -4.13
N GLY A 16 -2.67 0.82 -5.01
CA GLY A 16 -1.29 0.47 -4.71
C GLY A 16 -0.52 1.70 -4.27
N VAL A 17 0.27 1.58 -3.20
CA VAL A 17 1.19 2.65 -2.76
C VAL A 17 2.61 2.17 -3.02
N SER A 18 3.29 2.84 -3.94
CA SER A 18 4.68 2.55 -4.27
C SER A 18 5.61 3.09 -3.18
N VAL A 19 6.69 2.34 -2.95
CA VAL A 19 7.70 2.63 -1.91
C VAL A 19 9.07 2.90 -2.51
N LYS A 20 9.19 2.82 -3.86
CA LYS A 20 10.48 2.87 -4.56
C LYS A 20 10.39 3.56 -5.91
N TYR A 21 9.52 3.09 -6.79
CA TYR A 21 9.41 3.60 -8.15
C TYR A 21 8.26 4.58 -8.26
N ASP A 22 8.41 5.64 -9.04
CA ASP A 22 7.26 6.48 -9.39
C ASP A 22 6.15 5.66 -10.07
N ALA A 23 4.94 6.21 -10.12
CA ALA A 23 3.78 5.51 -10.64
C ALA A 23 3.94 5.14 -12.12
N ALA A 24 4.62 5.98 -12.91
CA ALA A 24 4.87 5.74 -14.33
C ALA A 24 5.81 4.55 -14.57
N ALA A 25 6.81 4.36 -13.71
CA ALA A 25 7.72 3.23 -13.74
C ALA A 25 7.11 1.97 -13.10
N MET A 26 6.27 2.10 -12.08
CA MET A 26 5.63 0.97 -11.40
C MET A 26 4.48 0.36 -12.22
N ALA A 27 3.68 1.18 -12.89
CA ALA A 27 2.54 0.73 -13.68
C ALA A 27 2.85 -0.40 -14.68
N PRO A 28 3.87 -0.29 -15.56
CA PRO A 28 4.19 -1.36 -16.51
C PRO A 28 4.68 -2.64 -15.81
N ILE A 29 5.36 -2.54 -14.66
CA ILE A 29 5.80 -3.70 -13.88
C ILE A 29 4.58 -4.45 -13.35
N VAL A 30 3.64 -3.75 -12.70
CA VAL A 30 2.42 -4.36 -12.17
C VAL A 30 1.58 -4.95 -13.29
N GLN A 31 1.42 -4.25 -14.42
CA GLN A 31 0.68 -4.74 -15.57
C GLN A 31 1.29 -6.03 -16.13
N SER A 32 2.62 -6.08 -16.28
CA SER A 32 3.32 -7.28 -16.75
C SER A 32 3.12 -8.47 -15.80
N LEU A 33 3.27 -8.25 -14.49
CA LEU A 33 3.04 -9.29 -13.48
C LEU A 33 1.60 -9.78 -13.47
N VAL A 34 0.63 -8.89 -13.63
CA VAL A 34 -0.80 -9.26 -13.71
C VAL A 34 -1.06 -10.13 -14.95
N HIS A 35 -0.51 -9.77 -16.10
CA HIS A 35 -0.68 -10.54 -17.33
C HIS A 35 -0.05 -11.93 -17.21
N GLN A 36 1.23 -12.01 -16.80
CA GLN A 36 1.92 -13.28 -16.60
C GLN A 36 1.21 -14.16 -15.57
N THR A 37 0.68 -13.56 -14.50
CA THR A 37 -0.07 -14.31 -13.48
C THR A 37 -1.41 -14.82 -14.03
N ALA A 38 -2.09 -14.07 -14.89
CA ALA A 38 -3.37 -14.48 -15.50
C ALA A 38 -3.18 -15.65 -16.48
N GLU A 39 -2.09 -15.66 -17.25
CA GLU A 39 -1.74 -16.76 -18.15
C GLU A 39 -1.58 -18.11 -17.43
N LEU A 40 -1.19 -18.10 -16.15
CA LEU A 40 -1.11 -19.31 -15.32
C LEU A 40 -2.48 -19.92 -14.99
N PHE A 41 -3.57 -19.18 -15.14
CA PHE A 41 -4.94 -19.65 -14.88
C PHE A 41 -5.69 -19.95 -16.18
N SER A 42 -5.91 -18.94 -17.01
CA SER A 42 -6.62 -19.01 -18.30
C SER A 42 -6.47 -17.68 -19.05
N PRO A 43 -6.39 -17.67 -20.40
CA PRO A 43 -6.37 -16.44 -21.19
C PRO A 43 -7.52 -15.47 -20.90
N ASP A 44 -8.68 -15.99 -20.51
CA ASP A 44 -9.90 -15.20 -20.28
C ASP A 44 -10.01 -14.65 -18.85
N THR A 45 -9.01 -14.87 -17.99
CA THR A 45 -9.05 -14.47 -16.58
C THR A 45 -9.19 -12.95 -16.39
N LEU A 46 -8.73 -12.15 -17.35
CA LEU A 46 -8.79 -10.68 -17.32
C LEU A 46 -9.92 -10.15 -18.22
N SER A 47 -11.15 -10.60 -17.98
CA SER A 47 -12.33 -10.20 -18.76
C SER A 47 -12.81 -8.76 -18.51
N SER A 48 -12.17 -8.01 -17.62
CA SER A 48 -12.57 -6.65 -17.25
C SER A 48 -11.35 -5.74 -17.03
N PRO A 49 -11.46 -4.43 -17.32
CA PRO A 49 -10.39 -3.48 -17.01
C PRO A 49 -10.03 -3.52 -15.53
N LEU A 50 -8.72 -3.53 -15.25
CA LEU A 50 -8.20 -3.51 -13.89
C LEU A 50 -8.53 -2.17 -13.24
N SER A 51 -9.35 -2.17 -12.19
CA SER A 51 -9.54 -1.01 -11.33
C SER A 51 -8.33 -0.89 -10.40
N LEU A 52 -7.22 -0.36 -10.91
CA LEU A 52 -5.97 -0.18 -10.18
C LEU A 52 -5.48 1.27 -10.32
N ALA A 53 -5.30 1.93 -9.19
CA ALA A 53 -4.57 3.19 -9.09
C ALA A 53 -3.25 2.96 -8.35
N ILE A 54 -2.16 3.58 -8.81
CA ILE A 54 -0.85 3.54 -8.14
C ILE A 54 -0.51 4.95 -7.69
N SER A 55 -0.23 5.12 -6.40
CA SER A 55 0.29 6.35 -5.83
C SER A 55 1.77 6.19 -5.50
N ASP A 56 2.54 7.22 -5.79
CA ASP A 56 3.97 7.37 -5.49
C ASP A 56 4.24 8.54 -4.52
N SER A 57 3.20 9.18 -3.98
CA SER A 57 3.33 10.43 -3.22
C SER A 57 4.01 10.29 -1.85
N PHE A 58 4.14 9.05 -1.34
CA PHE A 58 4.74 8.77 -0.03
C PHE A 58 6.08 8.02 -0.09
N ILE A 59 6.71 7.90 -1.27
CA ILE A 59 8.01 7.21 -1.43
C ILE A 59 9.08 7.80 -0.51
N GLY A 60 9.15 9.13 -0.42
CA GLY A 60 10.17 9.82 0.38
C GLY A 60 11.52 9.96 -0.32
N GLU A 61 12.56 10.19 0.46
CA GLU A 61 13.91 10.51 -0.03
C GLU A 61 14.61 9.32 -0.70
N ALA A 62 14.50 8.13 -0.11
CA ALA A 62 15.09 6.92 -0.65
C ALA A 62 14.36 5.66 -0.18
N TYR A 63 14.59 4.57 -0.91
CA TYR A 63 14.12 3.25 -0.50
C TYR A 63 14.79 2.80 0.80
N GLY A 64 14.00 2.22 1.71
CA GLY A 64 14.48 1.82 3.04
C GLY A 64 14.51 2.95 4.07
N LEU A 65 14.31 4.20 3.66
CA LEU A 65 14.20 5.33 4.59
C LEU A 65 12.73 5.59 4.96
N PRO A 66 12.42 5.72 6.26
CA PRO A 66 11.11 6.16 6.71
C PRO A 66 10.81 7.60 6.29
N THR A 67 9.53 7.96 6.20
CA THR A 67 9.09 9.35 6.02
C THR A 67 8.48 9.89 7.31
N PRO A 68 8.50 11.22 7.56
CA PRO A 68 7.83 11.80 8.72
C PRO A 68 6.35 11.41 8.80
N ALA A 69 5.63 11.48 7.67
CA ALA A 69 4.22 11.05 7.59
C ALA A 69 4.04 9.55 7.86
N GLY A 70 4.97 8.71 7.37
CA GLY A 70 4.97 7.28 7.68
C GLY A 70 5.17 7.01 9.17
N LEU A 71 6.11 7.69 9.82
CA LEU A 71 6.35 7.57 11.26
C LEU A 71 5.15 8.07 12.09
N GLU A 72 4.50 9.15 11.67
CA GLU A 72 3.26 9.64 12.28
C GLU A 72 2.13 8.59 12.16
N ALA A 73 1.92 8.05 10.95
CA ALA A 73 0.92 7.03 10.69
C ALA A 73 1.16 5.75 11.52
N LEU A 74 2.41 5.32 11.62
CA LEU A 74 2.84 4.18 12.44
C LEU A 74 2.51 4.42 13.92
N ARG A 75 2.90 5.57 14.48
CA ARG A 75 2.63 5.90 15.89
C ARG A 75 1.14 6.00 16.16
N MET A 76 0.39 6.66 15.27
CA MET A 76 -1.06 6.77 15.37
C MET A 76 -1.71 5.39 15.42
N LEU A 77 -1.40 4.51 14.45
CA LEU A 77 -2.00 3.18 14.38
C LEU A 77 -1.64 2.31 15.61
N ALA A 78 -0.38 2.40 16.06
CA ALA A 78 0.05 1.71 17.27
C ALA A 78 -0.70 2.19 18.53
N GLN A 79 -1.00 3.49 18.63
CA GLN A 79 -1.68 4.09 19.79
C GLN A 79 -3.18 3.86 19.78
N VAL A 80 -3.83 3.89 18.60
CA VAL A 80 -5.30 3.85 18.50
C VAL A 80 -5.83 2.44 18.26
N GLU A 81 -5.10 1.60 17.51
CA GLU A 81 -5.53 0.24 17.15
C GLU A 81 -4.65 -0.86 17.73
N TRP A 82 -3.55 -0.52 18.43
CA TRP A 82 -2.56 -1.49 18.93
C TRP A 82 -1.93 -2.37 17.84
N ILE A 83 -1.88 -1.85 16.60
CA ILE A 83 -1.28 -2.55 15.46
C ILE A 83 0.07 -1.92 15.13
N LEU A 84 1.12 -2.73 15.17
CA LEU A 84 2.48 -2.33 14.79
C LEU A 84 2.72 -2.58 13.31
N ILE A 85 3.09 -1.53 12.58
CA ILE A 85 3.45 -1.58 11.17
C ILE A 85 4.90 -1.17 10.96
N ASP A 86 5.48 -1.58 9.84
CA ASP A 86 6.88 -1.33 9.54
C ASP A 86 7.13 0.11 9.05
N PRO A 87 8.31 0.70 9.31
CA PRO A 87 8.60 2.09 9.01
C PRO A 87 9.01 2.33 7.54
N VAL A 88 9.07 1.28 6.69
CA VAL A 88 9.56 1.37 5.30
C VAL A 88 8.44 1.20 4.27
N TYR A 89 7.50 0.28 4.48
CA TYR A 89 6.45 -0.08 3.51
C TYR A 89 5.06 0.28 4.00
N THR A 90 4.59 -0.42 5.03
CA THR A 90 3.21 -0.40 5.50
C THR A 90 2.87 0.97 6.09
N SER A 91 3.82 1.61 6.78
CA SER A 91 3.68 3.00 7.25
C SER A 91 3.44 4.01 6.13
N LYS A 92 4.12 3.87 4.98
CA LYS A 92 3.91 4.75 3.81
C LYS A 92 2.52 4.54 3.20
N ALA A 93 2.10 3.29 3.10
CA ALA A 93 0.74 2.96 2.64
C ALA A 93 -0.34 3.47 3.61
N MET A 94 -0.12 3.36 4.92
CA MET A 94 -1.04 3.89 5.93
C MET A 94 -1.07 5.42 5.93
N ALA A 95 0.09 6.08 5.78
CA ALA A 95 0.17 7.54 5.65
C ALA A 95 -0.61 8.03 4.43
N TRP A 96 -0.46 7.35 3.28
CA TRP A 96 -1.27 7.64 2.09
C TRP A 96 -2.77 7.46 2.35
N LEU A 97 -3.18 6.38 3.02
CA LEU A 97 -4.59 6.15 3.32
C LEU A 97 -5.17 7.26 4.22
N ILE A 98 -4.43 7.64 5.27
CA ILE A 98 -4.83 8.73 6.17
C ILE A 98 -4.99 10.05 5.39
N ASP A 99 -4.05 10.36 4.49
CA ASP A 99 -4.11 11.55 3.64
C ASP A 99 -5.28 11.49 2.64
N ALA A 100 -5.52 10.35 2.01
CA ALA A 100 -6.64 10.13 1.10
C ALA A 100 -8.00 10.32 1.81
N ILE A 101 -8.12 9.89 3.07
CA ILE A 101 -9.32 10.12 3.89
C ILE A 101 -9.44 11.61 4.22
N LYS A 102 -8.37 12.25 4.71
CA LYS A 102 -8.37 13.68 5.09
C LYS A 102 -8.67 14.62 3.91
N SER A 103 -8.23 14.24 2.71
CA SER A 103 -8.48 15.00 1.47
C SER A 103 -9.85 14.76 0.85
N GLY A 104 -10.65 13.84 1.39
CA GLY A 104 -11.98 13.51 0.86
C GLY A 104 -11.93 12.66 -0.42
N THR A 105 -10.81 11.97 -0.69
CA THR A 105 -10.74 10.96 -1.77
C THR A 105 -11.75 9.85 -1.53
N PHE A 106 -11.98 9.50 -0.26
CA PHE A 106 -13.01 8.56 0.16
C PHE A 106 -14.14 9.27 0.91
N THR A 107 -15.37 8.83 0.70
CA THR A 107 -16.56 9.32 1.40
C THR A 107 -16.84 8.49 2.65
N SER A 108 -17.59 9.05 3.61
CA SER A 108 -17.87 8.40 4.90
C SER A 108 -18.70 7.11 4.81
N ASP A 109 -19.39 6.88 3.69
CA ASP A 109 -20.19 5.68 3.42
C ASP A 109 -19.38 4.55 2.75
N GLN A 110 -18.15 4.82 2.30
CA GLN A 110 -17.27 3.81 1.72
C GLN A 110 -16.61 2.95 2.81
N ARG A 111 -16.44 1.66 2.51
CA ARG A 111 -15.68 0.73 3.35
C ARG A 111 -14.33 0.47 2.72
N ILE A 112 -13.27 0.68 3.49
CA ILE A 112 -11.90 0.52 3.02
C ILE A 112 -11.28 -0.70 3.71
N LEU A 113 -10.74 -1.61 2.91
CA LEU A 113 -9.93 -2.72 3.39
C LEU A 113 -8.45 -2.36 3.24
N PHE A 114 -7.77 -2.11 4.35
CA PHE A 114 -6.32 -1.97 4.37
C PHE A 114 -5.65 -3.35 4.46
N LEU A 115 -4.82 -3.70 3.48
CA LEU A 115 -4.08 -4.96 3.49
C LEU A 115 -2.72 -4.76 4.19
N HIS A 116 -2.65 -5.13 5.47
CA HIS A 116 -1.39 -5.13 6.21
C HIS A 116 -0.53 -6.33 5.78
N THR A 117 0.55 -6.06 5.04
CA THR A 117 1.46 -7.09 4.50
C THR A 117 2.60 -7.49 5.45
N GLY A 118 2.54 -7.08 6.72
CA GLY A 118 3.56 -7.39 7.74
C GLY A 118 4.72 -6.38 7.81
N GLY A 119 5.93 -6.89 8.09
CA GLY A 119 7.17 -6.10 8.14
C GLY A 119 7.56 -5.56 9.53
N SER A 120 6.72 -5.76 10.55
CA SER A 120 6.91 -5.17 11.89
C SER A 120 8.22 -5.61 12.58
N SER A 121 8.80 -6.74 12.18
CA SER A 121 10.13 -7.16 12.64
C SER A 121 11.24 -6.17 12.26
N SER A 122 11.05 -5.33 11.24
CA SER A 122 12.03 -4.32 10.88
C SER A 122 12.11 -3.17 11.88
N LEU A 123 11.11 -2.97 12.76
CA LEU A 123 11.10 -1.93 13.78
C LEU A 123 12.36 -1.91 14.64
N PHE A 124 12.92 -3.08 14.96
CA PHE A 124 14.14 -3.20 15.77
C PHE A 124 15.38 -2.60 15.07
N GLY A 125 15.39 -2.52 13.74
CA GLY A 125 16.44 -1.86 12.96
C GLY A 125 16.29 -0.35 12.85
N TYR A 126 15.18 0.22 13.33
CA TYR A 126 14.87 1.65 13.26
C TYR A 126 14.47 2.20 14.65
N SER A 127 14.95 1.58 15.74
CA SER A 127 14.57 1.91 17.12
C SER A 127 14.63 3.40 17.40
N ASP A 128 15.72 4.05 17.01
CA ASP A 128 15.99 5.45 17.34
C ASP A 128 15.03 6.42 16.63
N LEU A 129 14.49 6.00 15.47
CA LEU A 129 13.51 6.79 14.72
C LEU A 129 12.08 6.54 15.21
N VAL A 130 11.78 5.32 15.67
CA VAL A 130 10.44 4.93 16.12
C VAL A 130 10.22 5.34 17.57
N LEU A 131 11.26 5.28 18.41
CA LEU A 131 11.27 5.60 19.84
C LEU A 131 12.22 6.78 20.12
N PRO A 132 11.92 8.01 19.67
CA PRO A 132 12.86 9.12 19.71
C PRO A 132 13.22 9.65 21.11
N ASP A 133 12.54 9.20 22.18
CA ASP A 133 12.76 9.69 23.56
C ASP A 133 13.08 8.53 24.54
N GLN A 134 14.30 7.98 24.45
CA GLN A 134 14.90 7.20 25.56
C GLN A 134 16.09 7.94 26.17
#